data_AF-A0A8C2VC06-F1
#
_entry.id   AF-A0A8C2VC06-F1
#
_cell.length_a   1.000
_cell.length_b   1.000
_cell.length_c   1.000
_cell.angle_alpha   90.00
_cell.angle_beta   90.00
_cell.angle_gamma   90.00
#
_symmetry.space_group_name_H-M   'P 1'
#
loop_
_entity.id
_entity.type
_entity.pdbx_description
1 polymer ?
#
loop_
_entity_poly.entity_id
_entity_poly.type
_entity_poly.pdbx_seq_one_letter_code
_entity_poly.pdbx_strand_id
1 'polypeptide(L)'
;MEQAKTVRQDGETKRGVLAHLEGLEAQMKRFCKSSEELQRAQAKESTPGNKIRELRHLRDKLRAEVKKRQARGDGSRASSANVESDPTVEMGEQEVLEKKQESIKAILQAYRFTGLSGKLTSRGVCVCISTAFEGNLLDSYFVDLVIQKPLRIHHHSIPVFIPLEKIAAKYLQTDIQHFLFSLCESLNAYSGRKYQADQLQNDFAAFLTGPLQRNSLCNLLSFTYKVDLMGQYSFCARLLYEDLTATLPTDITVTYQGTEALSASWEEQRASHEALFRTKPLHRVFASFAREEELDLSLAS
;
A
#
# COMPACT_ATOMS: atom_id res chain seq x y z
N MET A 1 -66.94 23.05 -61.22
CA MET A 1 -65.52 22.81 -60.92
C MET A 1 -65.50 22.03 -59.60
N GLU A 2 -65.64 20.70 -59.59
CA GLU A 2 -64.68 19.70 -60.13
C GLU A 2 -63.31 19.95 -59.48
N GLN A 3 -62.69 19.11 -58.64
CA GLN A 3 -62.37 17.67 -58.70
C GLN A 3 -61.83 17.27 -57.30
N ALA A 4 -61.69 16.02 -56.82
CA ALA A 4 -62.04 14.69 -57.29
C ALA A 4 -62.02 13.73 -56.08
N LYS A 5 -62.98 12.81 -56.09
CA LYS A 5 -62.98 11.56 -55.33
C LYS A 5 -61.81 10.69 -55.76
N THR A 6 -61.13 10.06 -54.80
CA THR A 6 -60.60 8.70 -54.98
C THR A 6 -60.99 7.87 -53.75
N VAL A 7 -62.13 7.19 -53.89
CA VAL A 7 -62.48 6.03 -53.07
C VAL A 7 -61.71 4.85 -53.67
N ARG A 8 -60.89 4.18 -52.86
CA ARG A 8 -60.54 2.78 -53.09
C ARG A 8 -60.96 2.00 -51.85
N GLN A 9 -62.07 1.27 -52.00
CA GLN A 9 -62.38 0.12 -51.18
C GLN A 9 -61.35 -0.97 -51.48
N ASP A 10 -60.75 -1.53 -50.44
CA ASP A 10 -60.17 -2.86 -50.34
C ASP A 10 -59.82 -2.99 -48.86
N GLY A 11 -60.34 -3.89 -48.06
CA GLY A 11 -60.82 -5.23 -48.32
C GLY A 11 -60.48 -5.97 -47.04
N GLU A 12 -61.49 -6.26 -46.21
CA GLU A 12 -61.37 -7.18 -45.08
C GLU A 12 -60.76 -8.49 -45.58
N THR A 13 -59.45 -8.64 -45.42
CA THR A 13 -58.73 -9.84 -45.81
C THR A 13 -57.90 -10.28 -44.63
N LYS A 14 -58.54 -11.10 -43.78
CA LYS A 14 -57.96 -12.13 -42.90
C LYS A 14 -56.47 -11.91 -42.57
N ARG A 15 -56.17 -10.86 -41.79
CA ARG A 15 -54.94 -10.84 -41.00
C ARG A 15 -55.09 -12.00 -40.03
N GLY A 16 -54.38 -13.10 -40.25
CA GLY A 16 -54.55 -14.34 -39.49
C GLY A 16 -54.56 -14.04 -37.98
N VAL A 17 -55.35 -14.78 -37.21
CA VAL A 17 -55.52 -14.56 -35.75
C VAL A 17 -54.17 -14.36 -35.06
N LEU A 18 -53.14 -15.10 -35.50
CA LEU A 18 -51.75 -14.96 -35.05
C LEU A 18 -51.15 -13.57 -35.29
N ALA A 19 -51.32 -12.98 -36.48
CA ALA A 19 -50.80 -11.65 -36.81
C ALA A 19 -51.59 -10.50 -36.13
N HIS A 20 -52.80 -10.78 -35.63
CA HIS A 20 -53.51 -9.85 -34.75
C HIS A 20 -53.03 -9.98 -33.31
N LEU A 21 -52.84 -11.21 -32.81
CA LEU A 21 -52.29 -11.48 -31.48
C LEU A 21 -50.86 -10.95 -31.32
N GLU A 22 -49.99 -11.10 -32.33
CA GLU A 22 -48.65 -10.49 -32.33
C GLU A 22 -48.72 -8.95 -32.29
N GLY A 23 -49.71 -8.36 -32.97
CA GLY A 23 -49.96 -6.92 -32.92
C GLY A 23 -50.33 -6.45 -31.51
N LEU A 24 -51.21 -7.19 -30.83
CA LEU A 24 -51.61 -6.91 -29.46
C LEU A 24 -50.47 -7.13 -28.45
N GLU A 25 -49.66 -8.17 -28.63
CA GLU A 25 -48.50 -8.43 -27.77
C GLU A 25 -47.43 -7.33 -27.92
N ALA A 26 -47.16 -6.89 -29.16
CA ALA A 26 -46.26 -5.77 -29.42
C ALA A 26 -46.77 -4.46 -28.80
N GLN A 27 -48.09 -4.23 -28.81
CA GLN A 27 -48.70 -3.07 -28.19
C GLN A 27 -48.61 -3.13 -26.66
N MET A 28 -48.91 -4.28 -26.05
CA MET A 28 -48.77 -4.54 -24.61
C MET A 28 -47.33 -4.33 -24.15
N LYS A 29 -46.34 -4.86 -24.87
CA LYS A 29 -44.91 -4.68 -24.57
C LYS A 29 -44.49 -3.21 -24.62
N ARG A 30 -45.05 -2.40 -25.52
CA ARG A 30 -44.79 -0.94 -25.57
C ARG A 30 -45.40 -0.22 -24.38
N PHE A 31 -46.62 -0.58 -23.98
CA PHE A 31 -47.26 0.00 -22.79
C PHE A 31 -46.53 -0.37 -21.49
N CYS A 32 -46.11 -1.63 -21.32
CA CYS A 32 -45.34 -2.05 -20.16
C CYS A 32 -43.99 -1.33 -20.07
N LYS A 33 -43.24 -1.23 -21.18
CA LYS A 33 -41.98 -0.49 -21.21
C LYS A 33 -42.14 0.99 -20.86
N SER A 34 -43.16 1.65 -21.42
CA SER A 34 -43.46 3.06 -21.12
C SER A 34 -43.84 3.28 -19.64
N SER A 35 -44.64 2.37 -19.06
CA SER A 35 -45.03 2.41 -17.64
C SER A 35 -43.84 2.19 -16.71
N GLU A 36 -42.97 1.22 -17.01
CA GLU A 36 -41.75 0.96 -16.24
C GLU A 36 -40.74 2.12 -16.31
N GLU A 37 -40.60 2.75 -17.47
CA GLU A 37 -39.75 3.92 -17.65
C GLU A 37 -40.26 5.13 -16.86
N LEU A 38 -41.59 5.33 -16.84
CA LEU A 38 -42.23 6.37 -16.03
C LEU A 38 -42.03 6.12 -14.52
N GLN A 39 -42.17 4.87 -14.07
CA GLN A 39 -41.91 4.50 -12.67
C GLN A 39 -40.44 4.65 -12.28
N ARG A 40 -39.49 4.29 -13.15
CA ARG A 40 -38.05 4.51 -12.91
C ARG A 40 -37.69 6.00 -12.88
N ALA A 41 -38.32 6.81 -13.73
CA ALA A 41 -38.13 8.26 -13.70
C ALA A 41 -38.64 8.86 -12.38
N GLN A 42 -39.84 8.48 -11.94
CA GLN A 42 -40.41 8.91 -10.66
C GLN A 42 -39.58 8.46 -9.44
N ALA A 43 -39.03 7.24 -9.46
CA ALA A 43 -38.15 6.74 -8.40
C ALA A 43 -36.80 7.49 -8.35
N LYS A 44 -36.25 7.87 -9.50
CA LYS A 44 -35.03 8.69 -9.60
C LYS A 44 -35.25 10.14 -9.16
N GLU A 45 -36.46 10.67 -9.28
CA GLU A 45 -36.79 12.04 -8.91
C GLU A 45 -37.19 12.18 -7.42
N SER A 46 -37.81 11.15 -6.84
CA SER A 46 -38.23 11.13 -5.42
C SER A 46 -37.09 10.88 -4.42
N THR A 47 -36.05 10.14 -4.82
CA THR A 47 -34.88 9.83 -3.98
C THR A 47 -34.03 11.06 -3.58
N PRO A 48 -33.65 11.97 -4.50
CA PRO A 48 -32.94 13.20 -4.12
C PRO A 48 -33.84 14.18 -3.36
N GLY A 49 -35.14 14.24 -3.68
CA GLY A 49 -36.11 15.09 -2.98
C GLY A 49 -36.22 14.76 -1.48
N ASN A 50 -36.24 13.47 -1.15
CA ASN A 50 -36.25 13.00 0.25
C ASN A 50 -34.95 13.34 0.97
N LYS A 51 -33.80 13.16 0.31
CA LYS A 51 -32.49 13.53 0.88
C LYS A 51 -32.38 15.04 1.16
N ILE A 52 -32.93 15.87 0.28
CA ILE A 52 -32.98 17.33 0.48
C ILE A 52 -33.85 17.69 1.70
N ARG A 53 -34.98 17.00 1.91
CA ARG A 53 -35.84 17.23 3.08
C ARG A 53 -35.15 16.83 4.38
N GLU A 54 -34.48 15.68 4.41
CA GLU A 54 -33.68 15.24 5.57
C GLU A 54 -32.58 16.25 5.93
N LEU A 55 -31.82 16.71 4.93
CA LEU A 55 -30.74 17.68 5.13
C LEU A 55 -31.27 19.05 5.58
N ARG A 56 -32.44 19.48 5.08
CA ARG A 56 -33.11 20.70 5.56
C ARG A 56 -33.53 20.56 7.04
N HIS A 57 -34.11 19.43 7.41
CA HIS A 57 -34.48 19.16 8.80
C HIS A 57 -33.26 19.16 9.73
N LEU A 58 -32.15 18.54 9.30
CA LEU A 58 -30.90 18.54 10.05
C LEU A 58 -30.31 19.95 10.21
N ARG A 59 -30.29 20.74 9.13
CA ARG A 59 -29.86 22.14 9.15
C ARG A 59 -30.70 22.97 10.11
N ASP A 60 -32.01 22.82 10.08
CA ASP A 60 -32.92 23.61 10.91
C ASP A 60 -32.79 23.22 12.39
N LYS A 61 -32.58 21.94 12.70
CA LYS A 61 -32.24 21.45 14.05
C LYS A 61 -30.93 22.05 14.56
N LEU A 62 -29.88 22.07 13.73
CA LEU A 62 -28.59 22.68 14.09
C LEU A 62 -28.71 24.19 14.26
N ARG A 63 -29.47 24.87 13.41
CA ARG A 63 -29.72 26.31 13.51
C ARG A 63 -30.49 26.66 14.79
N ALA A 64 -31.44 25.83 15.21
CA ALA A 64 -32.15 25.99 16.48
C ALA A 64 -31.20 25.82 17.69
N GLU A 65 -30.31 24.83 17.65
CA GLU A 65 -29.32 24.62 18.71
C GLU A 65 -28.32 25.78 18.81
N VAL A 66 -27.86 26.31 17.66
CA VAL A 66 -27.00 27.51 17.63
C VAL A 66 -27.72 28.73 18.20
N LYS A 67 -28.98 28.96 17.81
CA LYS A 67 -29.79 30.06 18.37
C LYS A 67 -30.02 29.91 19.87
N LYS A 68 -30.26 28.69 20.37
CA LYS A 68 -30.41 28.42 21.81
C LYS A 68 -29.12 28.75 22.58
N ARG A 69 -27.96 28.43 22.02
CA ARG A 69 -26.66 28.79 22.60
C ARG A 69 -26.39 30.29 22.54
N GLN A 70 -26.74 30.96 21.45
CA GLN A 70 -26.66 32.41 21.32
C GLN A 70 -27.58 33.13 22.30
N ALA A 71 -28.83 32.70 22.43
CA ALA A 71 -29.77 33.26 23.41
C ALA A 71 -29.33 33.04 24.87
N ARG A 72 -28.61 31.94 25.15
CA ARG A 72 -28.01 31.69 26.46
C ARG A 72 -26.77 32.57 26.71
N GLY A 73 -26.08 33.00 25.66
CA GLY A 73 -24.94 33.93 25.73
C GLY A 73 -25.32 35.42 25.77
N ASP A 74 -26.41 35.83 25.13
CA ASP A 74 -26.86 37.23 25.07
C ASP A 74 -27.69 37.67 26.30
N GLY A 75 -28.17 36.73 27.14
CA GLY A 75 -28.83 37.04 28.40
C GLY A 75 -27.90 37.54 29.52
N SER A 76 -26.58 37.54 29.31
CA SER A 76 -25.56 37.94 30.30
C SER A 76 -24.72 39.14 29.84
N ARG A 77 -25.31 40.08 29.10
CA ARG A 77 -24.66 41.36 28.73
C ARG A 77 -25.21 42.59 29.46
N ALA A 78 -25.90 42.39 30.58
CA ALA A 78 -26.36 43.47 31.44
C ALA A 78 -25.94 43.24 32.90
N SER A 79 -24.63 43.08 33.14
CA SER A 79 -23.95 43.44 34.39
C SER A 79 -22.45 43.37 34.18
N SER A 80 -21.84 44.52 33.89
CA SER A 80 -20.40 44.67 33.94
C SER A 80 -19.95 44.72 35.40
N ALA A 81 -19.36 43.63 35.88
CA ALA A 81 -18.34 43.63 36.94
C ALA A 81 -17.83 42.20 37.13
N ASN A 82 -16.53 42.00 36.90
CA ASN A 82 -15.74 40.82 37.28
C ASN A 82 -16.37 39.44 37.00
N VAL A 83 -16.09 38.88 35.83
CA VAL A 83 -16.08 37.42 35.67
C VAL A 83 -14.74 37.06 35.04
N GLU A 84 -13.87 36.58 35.92
CA GLU A 84 -12.73 35.72 35.65
C GLU A 84 -13.03 34.83 34.43
N SER A 85 -12.20 34.91 33.39
CA SER A 85 -12.25 33.99 32.26
C SER A 85 -12.18 32.57 32.81
N ASP A 86 -13.30 31.83 32.74
CA ASP A 86 -13.44 30.51 33.33
C ASP A 86 -12.38 29.57 32.72
N PRO A 87 -11.31 29.22 33.46
CA PRO A 87 -10.19 28.46 32.90
C PRO A 87 -10.61 27.05 32.47
N THR A 88 -11.80 26.59 32.87
CA THR A 88 -12.33 25.28 32.51
C THR A 88 -12.84 25.19 31.06
N VAL A 89 -13.34 26.30 30.48
CA VAL A 89 -13.81 26.32 29.08
C VAL A 89 -12.63 26.39 28.11
N GLU A 90 -11.60 27.17 28.43
CA GLU A 90 -10.36 27.24 27.64
C GLU A 90 -9.58 25.91 27.71
N MET A 91 -9.53 25.24 28.88
CA MET A 91 -8.95 23.90 28.98
C MET A 91 -9.68 22.86 28.12
N GLY A 92 -11.02 22.93 28.05
CA GLY A 92 -11.80 22.02 27.21
C GLY A 92 -11.58 22.23 25.71
N GLU A 93 -11.44 23.48 25.26
CA GLU A 93 -11.12 23.80 23.86
C GLU A 93 -9.69 23.39 23.49
N GLN A 94 -8.74 23.61 24.39
CA GLN A 94 -7.35 23.18 24.24
C GLN A 94 -7.23 21.65 24.19
N GLU A 95 -7.93 20.92 25.06
CA GLU A 95 -7.95 19.46 25.08
C GLU A 95 -8.57 18.89 23.78
N VAL A 96 -9.59 19.54 23.24
CA VAL A 96 -10.19 19.17 21.94
C VAL A 96 -9.22 19.40 20.78
N LEU A 97 -8.44 20.49 20.82
CA LEU A 97 -7.41 20.78 19.82
C LEU A 97 -6.25 19.77 19.90
N GLU A 98 -5.81 19.42 21.10
CA GLU A 98 -4.77 18.41 21.33
C GLU A 98 -5.21 17.04 20.83
N LYS A 99 -6.42 16.59 21.16
CA LYS A 99 -6.98 15.33 20.64
C LYS A 99 -7.08 15.33 19.11
N LYS A 100 -7.44 16.46 18.50
CA LYS A 100 -7.43 16.61 17.03
C LYS A 100 -6.01 16.54 16.46
N GLN A 101 -5.05 17.16 17.11
CA GLN A 101 -3.65 17.13 16.67
C GLN A 101 -3.07 15.71 16.79
N GLU A 102 -3.34 15.02 17.88
CA GLU A 102 -2.99 13.60 18.07
C GLU A 102 -3.65 12.72 17.01
N SER A 103 -4.92 12.95 16.72
CA SER A 103 -5.64 12.23 15.65
C SER A 103 -4.99 12.45 14.28
N ILE A 104 -4.63 13.68 13.93
CA ILE A 104 -3.95 13.99 12.66
C ILE A 104 -2.55 13.34 12.62
N LYS A 105 -1.79 13.39 13.73
CA LYS A 105 -0.48 12.72 13.83
C LYS A 105 -0.62 11.21 13.62
N ALA A 106 -1.62 10.58 14.23
CA ALA A 106 -1.89 9.16 14.07
C ALA A 106 -2.26 8.81 12.62
N ILE A 107 -3.07 9.63 11.95
CA ILE A 107 -3.41 9.45 10.54
C ILE A 107 -2.18 9.60 9.65
N LEU A 108 -1.33 10.60 9.89
CA LEU A 108 -0.08 10.79 9.15
C LEU A 108 0.88 9.60 9.35
N GLN A 109 0.96 9.07 10.57
CA GLN A 109 1.74 7.87 10.85
C GLN A 109 1.18 6.64 10.12
N ALA A 110 -0.15 6.50 10.07
CA ALA A 110 -0.80 5.43 9.30
C ALA A 110 -0.46 5.52 7.80
N TYR A 111 -0.48 6.72 7.21
CA TYR A 111 -0.08 6.91 5.81
C TYR A 111 1.40 6.63 5.57
N ARG A 112 2.28 6.88 6.54
CA ARG A 112 3.71 6.52 6.41
C ARG A 112 3.91 5.02 6.20
N PHE A 113 3.03 4.17 6.75
CA PHE A 113 3.09 2.72 6.53
C PHE A 113 2.75 2.30 5.09
N THR A 114 2.23 3.19 4.25
CA THR A 114 2.09 2.94 2.80
C THR A 114 3.44 2.92 2.07
N GLY A 115 4.52 3.34 2.74
CA GLY A 115 5.89 3.40 2.19
C GLY A 115 6.18 4.69 1.44
N LEU A 116 5.17 5.50 1.10
CA LEU A 116 5.32 6.77 0.41
C LEU A 116 4.66 7.91 1.18
N SER A 117 5.38 9.02 1.34
CA SER A 117 4.80 10.27 1.82
C SER A 117 5.38 11.45 1.05
N GLY A 118 4.67 12.58 1.04
CA GLY A 118 5.07 13.74 0.26
C GLY A 118 4.85 15.04 1.04
N LYS A 119 5.77 15.98 0.88
CA LYS A 119 5.64 17.36 1.35
C LYS A 119 5.83 18.33 0.20
N LEU A 120 5.02 19.39 0.16
CA LEU A 120 5.20 20.47 -0.80
C LEU A 120 6.44 21.28 -0.42
N THR A 121 7.28 21.58 -1.41
CA THR A 121 8.45 22.47 -1.27
C THR A 121 8.22 23.75 -2.06
N SER A 122 9.04 24.77 -1.84
CA SER A 122 8.92 26.07 -2.54
C SER A 122 9.01 25.95 -4.07
N ARG A 123 9.61 24.88 -4.59
CA ARG A 123 9.87 24.65 -6.02
C ARG A 123 9.17 23.42 -6.58
N GLY A 124 8.49 22.64 -5.75
CA GLY A 124 7.88 21.39 -6.17
C GLY A 124 7.46 20.49 -5.01
N VAL A 125 7.87 19.23 -5.03
CA VAL A 125 7.45 18.21 -4.05
C VAL A 125 8.65 17.36 -3.63
N CYS A 126 8.81 17.18 -2.32
CA CYS A 126 9.75 16.23 -1.75
C CYS A 126 9.00 14.96 -1.35
N VAL A 127 9.35 13.85 -1.99
CA VAL A 127 8.82 12.52 -1.70
C VAL A 127 9.75 11.82 -0.73
N CYS A 128 9.19 11.18 0.29
CA CYS A 128 9.88 10.33 1.25
C CYS A 128 9.42 8.89 1.05
N ILE A 129 10.37 7.99 0.87
CA ILE A 129 10.22 6.56 0.63
C ILE A 129 10.68 5.85 1.91
N SER A 130 9.74 5.33 2.68
CA SER A 130 10.05 4.51 3.86
C SER A 130 10.10 3.05 3.44
N THR A 131 11.24 2.38 3.61
CA THR A 131 11.37 0.98 3.24
C THR A 131 10.92 0.06 4.37
N ALA A 132 10.46 -1.14 4.02
CA ALA A 132 10.01 -2.12 5.00
C ALA A 132 10.36 -3.55 4.55
N PHE A 133 10.59 -4.42 5.52
CA PHE A 133 10.87 -5.83 5.27
C PHE A 133 10.39 -6.71 6.43
N GLU A 134 9.66 -7.78 6.12
CA GLU A 134 9.03 -8.70 7.09
C GLU A 134 8.32 -8.01 8.28
N GLY A 135 7.59 -6.92 8.01
CA GLY A 135 6.84 -6.18 9.04
C GLY A 135 7.67 -5.16 9.84
N ASN A 136 8.97 -5.04 9.56
CA ASN A 136 9.83 -4.02 10.16
C ASN A 136 9.96 -2.80 9.25
N LEU A 137 9.82 -1.61 9.83
CA LEU A 137 10.12 -0.36 9.15
C LEU A 137 11.64 -0.13 9.20
N LEU A 138 12.24 0.10 8.05
CA LEU A 138 13.69 0.26 7.88
C LEU A 138 14.05 1.73 7.57
N ASP A 139 15.16 1.94 6.88
CA ASP A 139 15.67 3.23 6.47
C ASP A 139 14.65 4.00 5.59
N SER A 140 14.68 5.33 5.69
CA SER A 140 13.84 6.20 4.86
C SER A 140 14.71 7.07 3.95
N TYR A 141 14.30 7.18 2.69
CA TYR A 141 15.01 7.93 1.66
C TYR A 141 14.13 9.05 1.14
N PHE A 142 14.73 10.12 0.61
CA PHE A 142 13.95 11.22 0.03
C PHE A 142 14.44 11.61 -1.36
N VAL A 143 13.52 12.15 -2.16
CA VAL A 143 13.75 12.71 -3.49
C VAL A 143 12.98 14.03 -3.59
N ASP A 144 13.69 15.13 -3.79
CA ASP A 144 13.15 16.46 -4.02
C ASP A 144 13.00 16.71 -5.53
N LEU A 145 11.76 16.87 -5.98
CA LEU A 145 11.36 17.04 -7.37
C LEU A 145 10.95 18.49 -7.62
N VAL A 146 11.51 19.10 -8.64
CA VAL A 146 11.14 20.44 -9.12
C VAL A 146 10.05 20.31 -10.17
N ILE A 147 8.88 20.92 -9.93
CA ILE A 147 7.73 20.91 -10.84
C ILE A 147 7.89 22.05 -11.87
N GLN A 148 9.00 22.00 -12.61
CA GLN A 148 9.23 22.77 -13.81
C GLN A 148 9.30 21.79 -14.97
N LYS A 149 8.85 22.15 -16.18
CA LYS A 149 9.02 21.27 -17.35
C LYS A 149 10.39 21.52 -18.00
N PRO A 150 11.23 20.50 -18.23
CA PRO A 150 11.07 19.09 -17.83
C PRO A 150 11.29 18.87 -16.33
N LEU A 151 10.62 17.86 -15.74
CA LEU A 151 10.74 17.55 -14.31
C LEU A 151 12.19 17.23 -13.95
N ARG A 152 12.69 17.74 -12.83
CA ARG A 152 14.08 17.53 -12.41
C ARG A 152 14.17 17.08 -10.96
N ILE A 153 15.10 16.17 -10.69
CA ILE A 153 15.51 15.83 -9.33
C ILE A 153 16.51 16.90 -8.88
N HIS A 154 16.20 17.61 -7.80
CA HIS A 154 17.07 18.65 -7.24
C HIS A 154 18.01 18.08 -6.17
N HIS A 155 17.47 17.32 -5.22
CA HIS A 155 18.26 16.72 -4.13
C HIS A 155 17.68 15.36 -3.75
N HIS A 156 18.52 14.43 -3.32
CA HIS A 156 18.07 13.11 -2.86
C HIS A 156 19.05 12.50 -1.87
N SER A 157 18.55 11.55 -1.07
CA SER A 157 19.39 10.68 -0.23
C SER A 157 19.58 9.26 -0.78
N ILE A 158 19.14 9.01 -2.03
CA ILE A 158 19.30 7.70 -2.66
C ILE A 158 20.79 7.34 -2.77
N PRO A 159 21.22 6.14 -2.32
CA PRO A 159 22.60 5.70 -2.46
C PRO A 159 23.06 5.64 -3.92
N VAL A 160 24.31 6.01 -4.18
CA VAL A 160 24.90 6.16 -5.54
C VAL A 160 24.86 4.89 -6.40
N PHE A 161 24.75 3.73 -5.77
CA PHE A 161 24.74 2.44 -6.45
C PHE A 161 23.32 2.00 -6.87
N ILE A 162 22.27 2.67 -6.38
CA ILE A 162 20.90 2.46 -6.84
C ILE A 162 20.75 3.22 -8.18
N PRO A 163 20.17 2.59 -9.23
CA PRO A 163 20.16 3.15 -10.59
C PRO A 163 19.12 4.27 -10.77
N LEU A 164 19.16 5.31 -9.94
CA LEU A 164 18.21 6.43 -9.94
C LEU A 164 18.16 7.14 -11.29
N GLU A 165 19.32 7.43 -11.87
CA GLU A 165 19.42 8.16 -13.14
C GLU A 165 18.81 7.35 -14.29
N LYS A 166 19.00 6.02 -14.28
CA LYS A 166 18.43 5.12 -15.30
C LYS A 166 16.91 5.04 -15.18
N ILE A 167 16.38 4.98 -13.96
CA ILE A 167 14.93 4.96 -13.71
C ILE A 167 14.32 6.33 -14.07
N ALA A 168 14.99 7.42 -13.70
CA ALA A 168 14.57 8.78 -14.00
C ALA A 168 14.52 9.05 -15.52
N ALA A 169 15.55 8.65 -16.26
CA ALA A 169 15.60 8.84 -17.70
C ALA A 169 14.45 8.12 -18.44
N LYS A 170 14.00 6.97 -17.91
CA LYS A 170 12.92 6.17 -18.51
C LYS A 170 11.52 6.70 -18.19
N TYR A 171 11.27 7.07 -16.93
CA TYR A 171 9.91 7.27 -16.43
C TYR A 171 9.62 8.68 -15.93
N LEU A 172 10.63 9.47 -15.54
CA LEU A 172 10.39 10.75 -14.84
C LEU A 172 9.54 11.75 -15.65
N GLN A 173 9.68 11.75 -16.98
CA GLN A 173 8.94 12.68 -17.85
C GLN A 173 7.60 12.13 -18.35
N THR A 174 7.45 10.81 -18.38
CA THR A 174 6.30 10.11 -18.99
C THR A 174 5.30 9.68 -17.93
N ASP A 175 5.79 9.01 -16.88
CA ASP A 175 4.98 8.43 -15.81
C ASP A 175 5.70 8.51 -14.46
N ILE A 176 5.28 9.50 -13.67
CA ILE A 176 5.82 9.73 -12.33
C ILE A 176 5.45 8.59 -11.36
N GLN A 177 4.32 7.90 -11.56
CA GLN A 177 3.91 6.81 -10.69
C GLN A 177 4.82 5.59 -10.90
N HIS A 178 5.09 5.24 -12.16
CA HIS A 178 6.05 4.19 -12.49
C HIS A 178 7.45 4.54 -12.01
N PHE A 179 7.89 5.79 -12.15
CA PHE A 179 9.16 6.25 -11.58
C PHE A 179 9.25 5.97 -10.07
N LEU A 180 8.23 6.39 -9.31
CA LEU A 180 8.20 6.20 -7.85
C LEU A 180 8.13 4.71 -7.49
N PHE A 181 7.32 3.92 -8.19
CA PHE A 181 7.17 2.50 -7.92
C PHE A 181 8.48 1.74 -8.16
N SER A 182 9.12 1.91 -9.33
CA SER A 182 10.41 1.26 -9.64
C SER A 182 11.53 1.65 -8.67
N LEU A 183 11.53 2.91 -8.21
CA LEU A 183 12.47 3.37 -7.19
C LEU A 183 12.17 2.72 -5.82
N CYS A 184 10.90 2.64 -5.43
CA CYS A 184 10.49 1.96 -4.19
C CYS A 184 10.86 0.48 -4.20
N GLU A 185 10.65 -0.23 -5.30
CA GLU A 185 11.04 -1.64 -5.43
C GLU A 185 12.56 -1.81 -5.22
N SER A 186 13.35 -1.00 -5.92
CA SER A 186 14.82 -1.04 -5.81
C SER A 186 15.31 -0.76 -4.39
N LEU A 187 14.70 0.23 -3.72
CA LEU A 187 15.08 0.62 -2.35
C LEU A 187 14.62 -0.40 -1.30
N ASN A 188 13.41 -0.95 -1.43
CA ASN A 188 12.92 -2.00 -0.54
C ASN A 188 13.77 -3.26 -0.66
N ALA A 189 14.11 -3.66 -1.89
CA ALA A 189 14.96 -4.80 -2.13
C ALA A 189 16.35 -4.62 -1.51
N TYR A 190 16.98 -3.47 -1.75
CA TYR A 190 18.25 -3.12 -1.12
C TYR A 190 18.17 -3.13 0.41
N SER A 191 17.18 -2.45 0.98
CA SER A 191 17.03 -2.35 2.44
C SER A 191 16.76 -3.72 3.06
N GLY A 192 15.98 -4.57 2.40
CA GLY A 192 15.72 -5.94 2.82
C GLY A 192 16.98 -6.82 2.79
N ARG A 193 17.82 -6.72 1.75
CA ARG A 193 19.11 -7.44 1.68
C ARG A 193 20.09 -6.95 2.75
N LYS A 194 20.19 -5.64 2.95
CA LYS A 194 20.99 -5.03 4.00
C LYS A 194 20.54 -5.49 5.39
N TYR A 195 19.24 -5.45 5.66
CA TYR A 195 18.66 -5.91 6.92
C TYR A 195 18.97 -7.39 7.19
N GLN A 196 18.77 -8.27 6.19
CA GLN A 196 19.12 -9.69 6.32
C GLN A 196 20.60 -9.91 6.68
N ALA A 197 21.50 -9.17 6.02
CA ALA A 197 22.93 -9.24 6.30
C ALA A 197 23.29 -8.69 7.69
N ASP A 198 22.67 -7.59 8.11
CA ASP A 198 22.87 -7.01 9.44
C ASP A 198 22.39 -7.97 10.53
N GLN A 199 21.22 -8.60 10.36
CA GLN A 199 20.70 -9.59 11.32
C GLN A 199 21.58 -10.84 11.40
N LEU A 200 22.09 -11.32 10.27
CA LEU A 200 23.05 -12.42 10.28
C LEU A 200 24.31 -12.08 11.08
N GLN A 201 24.83 -10.85 10.93
CA GLN A 201 26.04 -10.42 11.63
C GLN A 201 25.82 -10.11 13.12
N ASN A 202 24.63 -9.62 13.50
CA ASN A 202 24.33 -9.21 14.87
C ASN A 202 23.74 -10.35 15.70
N ASP A 203 22.68 -11.00 15.22
CA ASP A 203 21.89 -11.96 16.00
C ASP A 203 22.45 -13.39 15.87
N PHE A 204 23.09 -13.71 14.74
CA PHE A 204 23.59 -15.06 14.42
C PHE A 204 25.11 -15.13 14.28
N ALA A 205 25.83 -14.18 14.90
CA ALA A 205 27.29 -14.11 14.87
C ALA A 205 27.97 -15.42 15.33
N ALA A 206 27.35 -16.15 16.26
CA ALA A 206 27.86 -17.41 16.80
C ALA A 206 27.98 -18.52 15.74
N PHE A 207 27.10 -18.53 14.73
CA PHE A 207 27.15 -19.49 13.63
C PHE A 207 28.26 -19.15 12.63
N LEU A 208 28.73 -17.89 12.59
CA LEU A 208 29.69 -17.42 11.59
C LEU A 208 31.13 -17.69 12.03
N THR A 209 31.92 -18.24 11.11
CA THR A 209 33.37 -18.37 11.26
C THR A 209 34.04 -17.18 10.58
N GLY A 210 34.06 -16.04 11.27
CA GLY A 210 34.64 -14.79 10.79
C GLY A 210 33.62 -13.76 10.31
N PRO A 211 34.07 -12.62 9.74
CA PRO A 211 33.18 -11.55 9.33
C PRO A 211 32.41 -11.90 8.04
N LEU A 212 31.14 -11.51 7.99
CA LEU A 212 30.34 -11.52 6.77
C LEU A 212 30.95 -10.57 5.73
N GLN A 213 31.35 -11.10 4.58
CA GLN A 213 31.80 -10.29 3.46
C GLN A 213 30.60 -9.87 2.61
N ARG A 214 30.45 -8.56 2.41
CA ARG A 214 29.38 -7.98 1.59
C ARG A 214 29.85 -6.74 0.86
N ASN A 215 29.29 -6.51 -0.32
CA ASN A 215 29.50 -5.25 -1.03
C ASN A 215 28.46 -4.19 -0.64
N SER A 216 28.68 -2.94 -1.04
CA SER A 216 27.81 -1.81 -0.66
C SER A 216 26.35 -1.98 -1.10
N LEU A 217 26.11 -2.68 -2.21
CA LEU A 217 24.77 -3.00 -2.75
C LEU A 217 24.07 -4.15 -2.02
N CYS A 218 24.79 -4.88 -1.16
CA CYS A 218 24.36 -6.13 -0.57
C CYS A 218 23.79 -7.10 -1.62
N ASN A 219 24.36 -7.12 -2.83
CA ASN A 219 23.97 -8.05 -3.90
C ASN A 219 24.95 -9.21 -4.07
N LEU A 220 26.07 -9.18 -3.34
CA LEU A 220 26.96 -10.32 -3.17
C LEU A 220 27.29 -10.45 -1.69
N LEU A 221 26.95 -11.60 -1.12
CA LEU A 221 27.28 -11.97 0.26
C LEU A 221 28.17 -13.21 0.24
N SER A 222 29.19 -13.25 1.09
CA SER A 222 30.07 -14.41 1.25
C SER A 222 30.44 -14.59 2.71
N PHE A 223 30.22 -15.78 3.24
CA PHE A 223 30.46 -16.08 4.65
C PHE A 223 30.70 -17.57 4.86
N THR A 224 31.48 -17.87 5.89
CA THR A 224 31.67 -19.23 6.40
C THR A 224 30.82 -19.40 7.65
N TYR A 225 30.12 -20.51 7.77
CA TYR A 225 29.26 -20.82 8.91
C TYR A 225 29.36 -22.28 9.32
N LYS A 226 29.03 -22.54 10.58
CA LYS A 226 28.93 -23.87 11.17
C LYS A 226 27.49 -24.09 11.60
N VAL A 227 26.95 -25.26 11.33
CA VAL A 227 25.57 -25.61 11.71
C VAL A 227 25.53 -26.36 13.03
N ASP A 228 26.66 -26.88 13.49
CA ASP A 228 26.82 -27.53 14.78
C ASP A 228 27.88 -26.84 15.64
N LEU A 229 27.58 -26.57 16.91
CA LEU A 229 28.54 -26.03 17.88
C LEU A 229 29.75 -26.94 18.13
N MET A 230 29.61 -28.25 17.82
CA MET A 230 30.71 -29.21 17.86
C MET A 230 31.68 -29.06 16.67
N GLY A 231 31.32 -28.27 15.65
CA GLY A 231 32.18 -27.85 14.56
C GLY A 231 32.53 -28.97 13.56
N GLN A 232 31.69 -30.00 13.47
CA GLN A 232 31.87 -31.14 12.60
C GLN A 232 31.67 -30.77 11.12
N TYR A 233 30.81 -29.78 10.82
CA TYR A 233 30.63 -29.31 9.44
C TYR A 233 30.74 -27.79 9.28
N SER A 234 31.81 -27.35 8.61
CA SER A 234 32.03 -25.96 8.23
C SER A 234 31.68 -25.76 6.75
N PHE A 235 30.76 -24.84 6.46
CA PHE A 235 30.33 -24.50 5.11
C PHE A 235 30.73 -23.07 4.75
N CYS A 236 31.02 -22.84 3.47
CA CYS A 236 31.20 -21.51 2.90
C CYS A 236 30.09 -21.27 1.88
N ALA A 237 29.28 -20.24 2.11
CA ALA A 237 28.20 -19.82 1.24
C ALA A 237 28.57 -18.52 0.50
N ARG A 238 28.25 -18.49 -0.79
CA ARG A 238 28.28 -17.30 -1.65
C ARG A 238 26.90 -17.09 -2.25
N LEU A 239 26.30 -15.94 -1.98
CA LEU A 239 24.95 -15.58 -2.40
C LEU A 239 25.00 -14.40 -3.36
N LEU A 240 24.48 -14.58 -4.57
CA LEU A 240 24.43 -13.56 -5.61
C LEU A 240 22.98 -13.17 -5.91
N TYR A 241 22.72 -11.87 -5.86
CA TYR A 241 21.42 -11.26 -6.14
C TYR A 241 21.54 -10.52 -7.47
N GLU A 242 21.27 -11.21 -8.57
CA GLU A 242 21.33 -10.60 -9.91
C GLU A 242 20.16 -9.65 -10.12
N ASP A 243 18.98 -10.03 -9.64
CA ASP A 243 17.82 -9.17 -9.61
C ASP A 243 17.88 -8.17 -8.44
N LEU A 244 18.13 -6.91 -8.78
CA LEU A 244 18.26 -5.85 -7.78
C LEU A 244 16.93 -5.44 -7.15
N THR A 245 15.78 -5.86 -7.69
CA THR A 245 14.45 -5.62 -7.09
C THR A 245 13.99 -6.79 -6.21
N ALA A 246 14.74 -7.88 -6.14
CA ALA A 246 14.45 -9.03 -5.29
C ALA A 246 15.23 -9.01 -3.96
N THR A 247 14.64 -9.57 -2.91
CA THR A 247 15.28 -9.72 -1.58
C THR A 247 15.88 -11.10 -1.35
N LEU A 248 15.63 -12.06 -2.25
CA LEU A 248 16.16 -13.42 -2.21
C LEU A 248 17.26 -13.59 -3.28
N PRO A 249 18.28 -14.42 -3.01
CA PRO A 249 19.37 -14.63 -3.94
C PRO A 249 18.91 -15.41 -5.18
N THR A 250 19.50 -15.06 -6.33
CA THR A 250 19.26 -15.70 -7.62
C THR A 250 20.16 -16.93 -7.80
N ASP A 251 21.42 -16.78 -7.39
CA ASP A 251 22.45 -17.81 -7.49
C ASP A 251 23.12 -18.02 -6.12
N ILE A 252 23.34 -19.28 -5.77
CA ILE A 252 23.76 -19.73 -4.44
C ILE A 252 24.81 -20.80 -4.64
N THR A 253 25.97 -20.59 -4.04
CA THR A 253 27.02 -21.59 -4.01
C THR A 253 27.32 -21.93 -2.57
N VAL A 254 27.10 -23.18 -2.17
CA VAL A 254 27.49 -23.69 -0.85
C VAL A 254 28.60 -24.72 -1.07
N THR A 255 29.73 -24.50 -0.40
CA THR A 255 30.90 -25.38 -0.46
C THR A 255 31.27 -25.86 0.94
N TYR A 256 31.81 -27.07 1.03
CA TYR A 256 32.28 -27.64 2.30
C TYR A 256 33.75 -27.30 2.52
N GLN A 257 34.09 -26.91 3.76
CA GLN A 257 35.44 -26.53 4.16
C GLN A 257 35.98 -27.52 5.21
N GLY A 258 36.03 -28.80 4.88
CA GLY A 258 36.64 -29.84 5.71
C GLY A 258 37.61 -30.73 4.94
N THR A 259 38.54 -31.33 5.68
CA THR A 259 39.68 -32.10 5.14
C THR A 259 39.41 -33.61 5.07
N GLU A 260 38.30 -34.08 5.65
CA GLU A 260 37.95 -35.49 5.73
C GLU A 260 37.17 -35.99 4.50
N ALA A 261 37.34 -37.28 4.20
CA ALA A 261 36.81 -37.93 3.01
C ALA A 261 35.29 -37.71 2.85
N LEU A 262 34.90 -37.29 1.64
CA LEU A 262 33.55 -36.90 1.24
C LEU A 262 32.54 -38.03 1.51
N SER A 263 31.82 -37.98 2.64
CA SER A 263 30.65 -38.82 2.89
C SER A 263 29.44 -38.31 2.11
N ALA A 264 28.48 -39.17 1.73
CA ALA A 264 27.26 -38.71 1.03
C ALA A 264 26.42 -37.71 1.87
N SER A 265 26.56 -37.76 3.20
CA SER A 265 25.78 -36.95 4.14
C SER A 265 26.02 -35.43 4.04
N TRP A 266 27.25 -34.98 3.77
CA TRP A 266 27.52 -33.53 3.67
C TRP A 266 26.93 -32.93 2.39
N GLU A 267 26.85 -33.71 1.31
CA GLU A 267 26.32 -33.25 0.02
C GLU A 267 24.79 -33.09 0.07
N GLU A 268 24.10 -33.96 0.81
CA GLU A 268 22.68 -33.82 1.13
C GLU A 268 22.43 -32.55 1.97
N GLN A 269 23.24 -32.31 3.00
CA GLN A 269 23.15 -31.10 3.83
C GLN A 269 23.44 -29.82 3.02
N ARG A 270 24.47 -29.85 2.16
CA ARG A 270 24.80 -28.76 1.23
C ARG A 270 23.61 -28.43 0.33
N ALA A 271 22.99 -29.43 -0.28
CA ALA A 271 21.82 -29.25 -1.15
C ALA A 271 20.60 -28.72 -0.38
N SER A 272 20.40 -29.18 0.87
CA SER A 272 19.36 -28.66 1.76
C SER A 272 19.58 -27.18 2.09
N HIS A 273 20.80 -26.78 2.47
CA HIS A 273 21.14 -25.39 2.75
C HIS A 273 20.96 -24.50 1.51
N GLU A 274 21.39 -24.97 0.35
CA GLU A 274 21.19 -24.25 -0.92
C GLU A 274 19.70 -24.00 -1.20
N ALA A 275 18.85 -25.01 -1.01
CA ALA A 275 17.41 -24.88 -1.15
C ALA A 275 16.79 -23.90 -0.13
N LEU A 276 17.28 -23.93 1.12
CA LEU A 276 16.82 -23.01 2.17
C LEU A 276 17.18 -21.56 1.85
N PHE A 277 18.42 -21.27 1.45
CA PHE A 277 18.84 -19.92 1.06
C PHE A 277 18.09 -19.39 -0.16
N ARG A 278 17.59 -20.27 -1.03
CA ARG A 278 16.79 -19.88 -2.21
C ARG A 278 15.35 -19.53 -1.87
N THR A 279 14.79 -20.17 -0.85
CA THR A 279 13.36 -20.09 -0.54
C THR A 279 13.04 -19.17 0.62
N LYS A 280 14.01 -18.91 1.51
CA LYS A 280 13.80 -18.15 2.75
C LYS A 280 14.86 -17.05 2.91
N PRO A 281 14.48 -15.92 3.54
CA PRO A 281 15.43 -14.89 3.94
C PRO A 281 16.50 -15.42 4.90
N LEU A 282 17.71 -14.84 4.85
CA LEU A 282 18.86 -15.38 5.56
C LEU A 282 18.65 -15.53 7.06
N HIS A 283 18.17 -14.49 7.73
CA HIS A 283 17.92 -14.53 9.17
C HIS A 283 16.90 -15.60 9.56
N ARG A 284 15.95 -15.95 8.68
CA ARG A 284 15.00 -17.05 8.90
C ARG A 284 15.66 -18.42 8.78
N VAL A 285 16.61 -18.58 7.86
CA VAL A 285 17.36 -19.84 7.67
C VAL A 285 18.22 -20.12 8.90
N PHE A 286 18.96 -19.13 9.39
CA PHE A 286 19.75 -19.29 10.61
C PHE A 286 18.86 -19.46 11.86
N ALA A 287 17.70 -18.82 11.91
CA ALA A 287 16.71 -19.09 12.94
C ALA A 287 16.10 -20.51 12.88
N SER A 288 16.11 -21.20 11.73
CA SER A 288 15.77 -22.63 11.70
C SER A 288 16.88 -23.50 12.25
N PHE A 289 18.14 -23.21 11.91
CA PHE A 289 19.28 -23.97 12.44
C PHE A 289 19.33 -23.91 13.96
N ALA A 290 19.19 -22.71 14.54
CA ALA A 290 19.16 -22.54 16.00
C ALA A 290 18.00 -23.31 16.69
N ARG A 291 16.85 -23.45 16.02
CA ARG A 291 15.69 -24.20 16.56
C ARG A 291 15.85 -25.70 16.45
N GLU A 292 16.48 -26.18 15.39
CA GLU A 292 16.84 -27.60 15.24
C GLU A 292 17.85 -28.00 16.33
N GLU A 293 18.83 -27.14 16.63
CA GLU A 293 19.78 -27.36 17.74
C GLU A 293 19.09 -27.43 19.12
N GLU A 294 18.14 -26.53 19.43
CA GLU A 294 17.40 -26.57 20.71
C GLU A 294 16.62 -27.88 20.89
N LEU A 295 16.04 -28.41 19.81
CA LEU A 295 15.32 -29.68 19.83
C LEU A 295 16.26 -30.85 20.06
N ASP A 296 17.43 -30.87 19.40
CA ASP A 296 18.41 -31.94 19.56
C ASP A 296 19.01 -31.97 20.98
N LEU A 297 19.24 -30.81 21.60
CA LEU A 297 19.69 -30.71 23.00
C LEU A 297 18.61 -31.18 23.99
N SER A 298 17.33 -30.93 23.69
CA SER A 298 16.21 -31.37 24.55
C SER A 298 15.95 -32.88 24.52
N LEU A 299 16.34 -33.56 23.43
CA LEU A 299 16.21 -35.01 23.27
C LEU A 299 17.40 -35.79 23.84
N ALA A 300 18.52 -35.11 24.11
CA ALA A 300 19.74 -35.70 24.65
C ALA A 300 19.88 -35.57 26.19
N SER A 301 18.93 -34.92 26.87
CA SER A 301 18.88 -34.76 28.34
C SER A 301 17.84 -35.65 29.00
#